data_AF-A0A183KME7-F1
#
_entry.id   AF-A0A183KME7-F1
#
_cell.length_a   1.000
_cell.length_b   1.000
_cell.length_c   1.000
_cell.angle_alpha   90.00
_cell.angle_beta   90.00
_cell.angle_gamma   90.00
#
_symmetry.space_group_name_H-M   'P 1'
#
loop_
_entity.id
_entity.type
_entity.pdbx_description
1 polymer ?
#
loop_
_entity_poly.entity_id
_entity_poly.type
_entity_poly.pdbx_seq_one_letter_code
_entity_poly.pdbx_strand_id
1 'polypeptide(L)'
;MRAHLNKLHHGKLVECRAENTGYEMHTLRPAQTKIEVHYAPVVSIQVRPSRPDNQFMEHDIITVECTAHGRPDSFFWEWYVNGRQVENIAESWYRLRLTRELHQSVFRCIAISNKKGVAETTIKVKFGPQFHQASALLFTASLGEDVLMDCPAIGNPTPHIEWRREGGREVLSRSVSLKRENLKEEDFGTYICTAFVPEFPPVSKQMYIARRSKFALFA
;
A
#
# COMPACT_ATOMS: atom_id res chain seq x y z
N MET A 1 10.30 -46.35 23.39
CA MET A 1 9.54 -45.14 23.78
C MET A 1 9.86 -44.03 22.77
N ARG A 2 8.86 -43.44 22.08
CA ARG A 2 9.07 -42.26 21.21
C ARG A 2 8.52 -41.04 21.93
N ALA A 3 9.35 -40.02 22.15
CA ALA A 3 8.92 -38.75 22.75
C ALA A 3 8.69 -37.70 21.64
N HIS A 4 7.60 -36.95 21.74
CA HIS A 4 7.35 -35.80 20.86
C HIS A 4 8.01 -34.54 21.43
N LEU A 5 8.94 -33.96 20.66
CA LEU A 5 9.60 -32.71 21.04
C LEU A 5 8.86 -31.49 20.50
N ASN A 6 8.89 -30.38 21.24
CA ASN A 6 8.35 -29.08 20.84
C ASN A 6 9.31 -27.97 21.30
N LYS A 7 9.04 -26.72 20.91
CA LYS A 7 9.91 -25.57 21.24
C LYS A 7 10.17 -25.39 22.74
N LEU A 8 9.25 -25.81 23.60
CA LEU A 8 9.38 -25.68 25.07
C LEU A 8 10.37 -26.68 25.67
N HIS A 9 10.75 -27.72 24.92
CA HIS A 9 11.76 -28.69 25.36
C HIS A 9 13.19 -28.20 25.12
N HIS A 10 13.38 -27.11 24.39
CA HIS A 10 14.70 -26.54 24.19
C HIS A 10 15.35 -26.16 25.53
N GLY A 11 16.61 -26.56 25.73
CA GLY A 11 17.40 -26.26 26.92
C GLY A 11 17.10 -27.17 28.12
N LYS A 12 16.07 -28.02 28.04
CA LYS A 12 15.81 -29.03 29.08
C LYS A 12 16.91 -30.09 29.08
N LEU A 13 17.23 -30.60 30.26
CA LEU A 13 18.19 -31.70 30.45
C LEU A 13 17.50 -33.04 30.24
N VAL A 14 18.14 -33.92 29.47
CA VAL A 14 17.80 -35.34 29.38
C VAL A 14 18.88 -36.10 30.12
N GLU A 15 18.43 -37.01 30.97
CA GLU A 15 19.27 -37.84 31.80
C GLU A 15 19.13 -39.31 31.40
N CYS A 16 20.25 -39.98 31.21
CA CYS A 16 20.33 -41.41 30.99
C CYS A 16 20.86 -42.07 32.26
N ARG A 17 20.06 -42.99 32.82
CA ARG A 17 20.41 -43.81 34.00
C ARG A 17 20.47 -45.27 33.58
N ALA A 18 21.49 -45.97 34.08
CA ALA A 18 21.60 -47.42 33.97
C ALA A 18 21.57 -48.00 35.39
N GLU A 19 20.72 -48.99 35.60
CA GLU A 19 20.53 -49.66 36.88
C GLU A 19 20.61 -51.17 36.64
N ASN A 20 21.37 -51.88 37.49
CA ASN A 20 21.51 -53.33 37.47
C ASN A 20 21.03 -53.88 38.81
N THR A 21 20.26 -54.96 38.78
CA THR A 21 19.76 -55.63 39.98
C THR A 21 20.93 -56.14 40.83
N GLY A 22 20.92 -55.86 42.13
CA GLY A 22 22.00 -56.19 43.07
C GLY A 22 23.07 -55.10 43.26
N TYR A 23 23.00 -53.99 42.51
CA TYR A 23 23.90 -52.83 42.63
C TYR A 23 23.18 -51.57 43.15
N GLU A 24 22.01 -51.73 43.78
CA GLU A 24 21.17 -50.62 44.26
C GLU A 24 21.86 -49.75 45.33
N MET A 25 22.85 -50.32 46.04
CA MET A 25 23.64 -49.64 47.06
C MET A 25 24.77 -48.75 46.49
N HIS A 26 25.05 -48.82 45.18
CA HIS A 26 26.12 -48.05 44.56
C HIS A 26 25.64 -46.70 44.01
N THR A 27 26.48 -45.66 44.14
CA THR A 27 26.17 -44.32 43.62
C THR A 27 26.03 -44.32 42.10
N LEU A 28 24.84 -43.98 41.62
CA LEU A 28 24.56 -43.83 40.19
C LEU A 28 25.34 -42.66 39.59
N ARG A 29 25.89 -42.85 38.38
CA ARG A 29 26.53 -41.80 37.58
C ARG A 29 25.75 -41.59 36.28
N PRO A 30 24.68 -40.77 36.33
CA PRO A 30 23.90 -40.51 35.13
C PRO A 30 24.70 -39.73 34.09
N ALA A 31 24.47 -40.03 32.82
CA ALA A 31 24.90 -39.18 31.72
C ALA A 31 23.80 -38.15 31.44
N GLN A 32 24.17 -36.88 31.27
CA GLN A 32 23.23 -35.80 31.00
C GLN A 32 23.59 -35.07 29.71
N THR A 33 22.58 -34.61 28.99
CA THR A 33 22.73 -33.72 27.84
C THR A 33 21.57 -32.73 27.75
N LYS A 34 21.77 -31.57 27.09
CA LYS A 34 20.72 -30.58 26.86
C LYS A 34 20.04 -30.83 25.52
N ILE A 35 18.71 -30.72 25.47
CA ILE A 35 17.96 -30.80 24.23
C ILE A 35 18.12 -29.50 23.44
N GLU A 36 18.64 -29.62 22.22
CA GLU A 36 18.61 -28.55 21.24
C GLU A 36 17.42 -28.76 20.29
N VAL A 37 16.42 -27.88 20.37
CA VAL A 37 15.27 -27.90 19.46
C VAL A 37 15.38 -26.72 18.52
N HIS A 38 15.51 -27.02 17.24
CA HIS A 38 15.49 -26.03 16.18
C HIS A 38 14.05 -25.74 15.76
N TYR A 39 13.73 -24.48 15.53
CA TYR A 39 12.39 -24.07 15.10
C TYR A 39 12.44 -22.84 14.22
N ALA A 40 11.44 -22.73 13.34
CA ALA A 40 11.36 -21.65 12.37
C ALA A 40 11.23 -20.28 13.05
N PRO A 41 11.77 -19.22 12.44
CA PRO A 41 11.62 -17.87 12.96
C PRO A 41 10.15 -17.47 13.05
N VAL A 42 9.74 -16.95 14.20
CA VAL A 42 8.46 -16.25 14.39
C VAL A 42 8.73 -14.78 14.16
N VAL A 43 8.12 -14.20 13.13
CA VAL A 43 8.38 -12.83 12.69
C VAL A 43 7.20 -11.93 13.06
N SER A 44 7.50 -10.74 13.56
CA SER A 44 6.54 -9.66 13.73
C SER A 44 6.99 -8.43 12.96
N ILE A 45 6.03 -7.67 12.46
CA ILE A 45 6.25 -6.47 11.64
C ILE A 45 5.56 -5.28 12.29
N GLN A 46 6.23 -4.13 12.30
CA GLN A 46 5.71 -2.86 12.81
C GLN A 46 6.07 -1.73 11.86
N VAL A 47 5.21 -0.72 11.77
CA VAL A 47 5.45 0.48 10.97
C VAL A 47 5.63 1.68 11.90
N ARG A 48 6.69 2.45 11.69
CA ARG A 48 7.02 3.63 12.49
C ARG A 48 7.01 4.90 11.62
N PRO A 49 6.40 6.01 12.09
CA PRO A 49 5.65 6.14 13.34
C PRO A 49 4.35 5.32 13.32
N SER A 50 3.92 4.83 14.49
CA SER A 50 2.65 4.11 14.60
C SER A 50 1.50 5.09 14.38
N ARG A 51 0.61 4.79 13.43
CA ARG A 51 -0.59 5.56 13.15
C ARG A 51 -1.81 4.64 13.13
N PRO A 52 -3.01 5.15 13.48
CA PRO A 52 -4.24 4.39 13.34
C PRO A 52 -4.38 3.85 11.91
N ASP A 53 -4.71 2.55 11.78
CA ASP A 53 -4.98 1.89 10.51
C ASP A 53 -3.82 1.99 9.48
N ASN A 54 -2.57 2.18 9.95
CA ASN A 54 -1.37 2.39 9.13
C ASN A 54 -1.61 3.44 8.02
N GLN A 55 -2.31 4.52 8.36
CA GLN A 55 -2.65 5.60 7.43
C GLN A 55 -1.63 6.74 7.51
N PHE A 56 -1.03 7.07 6.37
CA PHE A 56 0.05 8.06 6.23
C PHE A 56 -0.23 9.03 5.08
N MET A 57 0.48 10.15 5.05
CA MET A 57 0.41 11.11 3.93
C MET A 57 1.45 10.79 2.84
N GLU A 58 1.18 11.17 1.60
CA GLU A 58 2.20 11.19 0.55
C GLU A 58 3.40 12.03 1.00
N HIS A 59 4.61 11.55 0.72
CA HIS A 59 5.89 12.10 1.16
C HIS A 59 6.24 11.93 2.64
N ASP A 60 5.37 11.32 3.47
CA ASP A 60 5.77 10.86 4.80
C ASP A 60 6.97 9.90 4.67
N ILE A 61 7.89 9.97 5.64
CA ILE A 61 8.99 9.02 5.75
C ILE A 61 8.63 8.03 6.84
N ILE A 62 8.52 6.75 6.47
CA ILE A 62 8.22 5.66 7.40
C ILE A 62 9.39 4.69 7.48
N THR A 63 9.45 3.94 8.57
CA THR A 63 10.31 2.77 8.73
C THR A 63 9.42 1.55 8.97
N VAL A 64 9.48 0.58 8.07
CA VAL A 64 8.89 -0.74 8.28
C VAL A 64 9.95 -1.62 8.91
N GLU A 65 9.68 -2.16 10.09
CA GLU A 65 10.67 -2.91 10.87
C GLU A 65 10.12 -4.28 11.24
N CYS A 66 10.96 -5.30 11.09
CA CYS A 66 10.67 -6.66 11.47
C CYS A 66 11.56 -7.12 12.61
N THR A 67 10.99 -7.93 13.48
CA THR A 67 11.68 -8.64 14.55
C THR A 67 11.41 -10.12 14.41
N ALA A 68 12.42 -10.96 14.72
CA ALA A 68 12.31 -12.39 14.59
C ALA A 68 12.84 -13.11 15.84
N HIS A 69 12.14 -14.17 16.23
CA HIS A 69 12.56 -15.08 17.29
C HIS A 69 12.56 -16.51 16.75
N GLY A 70 13.72 -17.16 16.73
CA GLY A 70 13.92 -18.43 16.05
C GLY A 70 15.14 -19.16 16.58
N ARG A 71 15.30 -20.43 16.21
CA ARG A 71 16.51 -21.20 16.52
C ARG A 71 16.97 -21.98 15.28
N PRO A 72 18.14 -21.66 14.70
CA PRO A 72 19.12 -20.65 15.14
C PRO A 72 18.59 -19.20 15.16
N ASP A 73 19.21 -18.35 15.98
CA ASP A 73 18.82 -16.96 16.28
C ASP A 73 19.54 -15.90 15.41
N SER A 74 20.31 -16.36 14.42
CA SER A 74 20.88 -15.53 13.36
C SER A 74 19.98 -15.57 12.13
N PHE A 75 19.58 -14.39 11.63
CA PHE A 75 18.64 -14.25 10.53
C PHE A 75 19.20 -13.36 9.42
N PHE A 76 18.96 -13.75 8.18
CA PHE A 76 19.06 -12.90 7.01
C PHE A 76 17.66 -12.41 6.62
N TRP A 77 17.56 -11.20 6.06
CA TRP A 77 16.30 -10.57 5.71
C TRP A 77 16.10 -10.47 4.21
N GLU A 78 14.91 -10.84 3.74
CA GLU A 78 14.42 -10.51 2.40
C GLU A 78 13.18 -9.64 2.52
N TRP A 79 13.08 -8.61 1.70
CA TRP A 79 11.96 -7.67 1.67
C TRP A 79 11.19 -7.75 0.35
N TYR A 80 9.87 -7.65 0.43
CA TYR A 80 8.99 -7.58 -0.73
C TYR A 80 7.94 -6.47 -0.55
N VAL A 81 7.65 -5.76 -1.63
CA VAL A 81 6.55 -4.78 -1.72
C VAL A 81 5.64 -5.20 -2.86
N ASN A 82 4.36 -5.45 -2.57
CA ASN A 82 3.38 -5.97 -3.54
C ASN A 82 3.87 -7.22 -4.30
N GLY A 83 4.57 -8.11 -3.58
CA GLY A 83 5.12 -9.35 -4.16
C GLY A 83 6.39 -9.17 -4.98
N ARG A 84 6.88 -7.95 -5.21
CA ARG A 84 8.17 -7.70 -5.87
C ARG A 84 9.27 -7.62 -4.82
N GLN A 85 10.36 -8.34 -5.04
CA GLN A 85 11.51 -8.31 -4.14
C GLN A 85 12.16 -6.92 -4.19
N VAL A 86 12.45 -6.37 -3.02
CA VAL A 86 13.24 -5.15 -2.88
C VAL A 86 14.70 -5.57 -2.68
N GLU A 87 15.54 -5.25 -3.65
CA GLU A 87 16.96 -5.55 -3.60
C GLU A 87 17.71 -4.61 -2.67
N ASN A 88 18.88 -5.03 -2.20
CA ASN A 88 19.83 -4.22 -1.42
C ASN A 88 19.31 -3.74 -0.05
N ILE A 89 18.42 -4.50 0.59
CA ILE A 89 18.01 -4.28 1.98
C ILE A 89 18.29 -5.56 2.76
N ALA A 90 19.36 -5.53 3.57
CA ALA A 90 19.77 -6.67 4.39
C ALA A 90 19.36 -6.50 5.86
N GLU A 91 19.01 -5.27 6.25
CA GLU A 91 18.60 -4.91 7.57
C GLU A 91 17.20 -5.43 7.90
N SER A 92 16.93 -5.58 9.20
CA SER A 92 15.60 -5.90 9.71
C SER A 92 14.62 -4.73 9.60
N TRP A 93 15.00 -3.64 8.93
CA TRP A 93 14.16 -2.46 8.74
C TRP A 93 14.34 -1.87 7.35
N TYR A 94 13.26 -1.31 6.80
CA TYR A 94 13.22 -0.62 5.53
C TYR A 94 12.65 0.79 5.74
N ARG A 95 13.50 1.80 5.56
CA ARG A 95 13.12 3.21 5.63
C ARG A 95 12.91 3.77 4.23
N LEU A 96 11.74 4.37 3.99
CA LEU A 96 11.38 4.91 2.68
C LEU A 96 10.48 6.15 2.79
N ARG A 97 10.49 6.96 1.74
CA ARG A 97 9.54 8.04 1.53
C ARG A 97 8.34 7.50 0.75
N LEU A 98 7.13 7.77 1.25
CA LEU A 98 5.89 7.29 0.65
C LEU A 98 5.54 8.06 -0.63
N THR A 99 5.06 7.32 -1.63
CA THR A 99 4.51 7.83 -2.89
C THR A 99 3.06 7.36 -3.01
N ARG A 100 2.26 8.02 -3.86
CA ARG A 100 0.87 7.59 -4.14
C ARG A 100 0.75 6.15 -4.65
N GLU A 101 1.77 5.64 -5.33
CA GLU A 101 1.81 4.25 -5.84
C GLU A 101 1.89 3.22 -4.70
N LEU A 102 2.25 3.63 -3.50
CA LEU A 102 2.30 2.78 -2.32
C LEU A 102 0.97 2.68 -1.56
N HIS A 103 -0.10 3.32 -2.05
CA HIS A 103 -1.43 3.17 -1.46
C HIS A 103 -1.91 1.72 -1.54
N GLN A 104 -2.32 1.16 -0.39
CA GLN A 104 -2.72 -0.26 -0.25
C GLN A 104 -1.59 -1.25 -0.54
N SER A 105 -0.33 -0.82 -0.50
CA SER A 105 0.79 -1.72 -0.71
C SER A 105 1.03 -2.63 0.48
N VAL A 106 1.32 -3.90 0.19
CA VAL A 106 1.67 -4.94 1.16
C VAL A 106 3.19 -5.02 1.28
N PHE A 107 3.68 -4.72 2.48
CA PHE A 107 5.08 -4.91 2.87
C PHE A 107 5.21 -6.28 3.52
N ARG A 108 6.13 -7.10 3.01
CA ARG A 108 6.44 -8.43 3.50
C ARG A 108 7.91 -8.50 3.82
N CYS A 109 8.25 -8.98 5.01
CA CYS A 109 9.61 -9.34 5.37
C CYS A 109 9.70 -10.84 5.65
N ILE A 110 10.85 -11.43 5.29
CA ILE A 110 11.14 -12.84 5.50
C ILE A 110 12.42 -12.93 6.30
N ALA A 111 12.35 -13.54 7.49
CA ALA A 111 13.51 -13.91 8.28
C ALA A 111 13.96 -15.32 7.89
N ILE A 112 15.23 -15.47 7.51
CA ILE A 112 15.79 -16.72 7.00
C ILE A 112 16.89 -17.19 7.96
N SER A 113 16.69 -18.38 8.53
CA SER A 113 17.74 -19.15 9.21
C SER A 113 17.81 -20.56 8.59
N ASN A 114 17.58 -21.62 9.38
CA ASN A 114 17.39 -22.98 8.86
C ASN A 114 15.99 -23.20 8.24
N LYS A 115 15.05 -22.29 8.52
CA LYS A 115 13.70 -22.21 7.98
C LYS A 115 13.35 -20.74 7.75
N LYS A 116 12.24 -20.50 7.06
CA LYS A 116 11.73 -19.16 6.78
C LYS A 116 10.59 -18.82 7.74
N GLY A 117 10.61 -17.60 8.28
CA GLY A 117 9.49 -16.97 8.95
C GLY A 117 9.04 -15.74 8.16
N VAL A 118 7.75 -15.42 8.16
CA VAL A 118 7.18 -14.34 7.33
C VAL A 118 6.25 -13.48 8.18
N ALA A 119 6.28 -12.16 7.94
CA ALA A 119 5.27 -11.23 8.42
C ALA A 119 4.91 -10.22 7.32
N GLU A 120 3.65 -9.77 7.33
CA GLU A 120 3.11 -8.84 6.35
C GLU A 120 2.32 -7.72 7.03
N THR A 121 2.35 -6.53 6.42
CA THR A 121 1.51 -5.40 6.81
C THR A 121 1.11 -4.60 5.59
N THR A 122 -0.04 -3.94 5.64
CA THR A 122 -0.52 -3.04 4.59
C THR A 122 -0.47 -1.62 5.10
N ILE A 123 -0.08 -0.69 4.22
CA ILE A 123 -0.14 0.75 4.49
C ILE A 123 -1.19 1.44 3.62
N LYS A 124 -1.75 2.53 4.11
CA LYS A 124 -2.70 3.38 3.38
C LYS A 124 -2.10 4.77 3.21
N VAL A 125 -1.88 5.19 1.96
CA VAL A 125 -1.32 6.52 1.66
C VAL A 125 -2.45 7.46 1.26
N LYS A 126 -2.64 8.57 1.97
CA LYS A 126 -3.51 9.69 1.61
C LYS A 126 -2.77 10.64 0.67
N PHE A 127 -3.42 11.07 -0.41
CA PHE A 127 -2.84 11.98 -1.40
C PHE A 127 -3.93 12.82 -2.07
N GLY A 128 -3.56 14.05 -2.43
CA GLY A 128 -4.46 15.02 -3.03
C GLY A 128 -4.91 14.67 -4.46
N PRO A 129 -5.91 15.41 -4.98
CA PRO A 129 -6.47 15.11 -6.28
C PRO A 129 -5.48 15.42 -7.41
N GLN A 130 -5.45 14.56 -8.43
CA GLN A 130 -4.67 14.79 -9.65
C GLN A 130 -5.46 14.32 -10.87
N PHE A 131 -5.46 15.12 -11.95
CA PHE A 131 -6.00 14.69 -13.24
C PHE A 131 -4.99 13.83 -14.00
N HIS A 132 -5.44 12.77 -14.67
CA HIS A 132 -4.58 11.98 -15.56
C HIS A 132 -3.96 12.83 -16.67
N GLN A 133 -4.71 13.81 -17.18
CA GLN A 133 -4.26 14.75 -18.19
C GLN A 133 -4.47 16.16 -17.68
N ALA A 134 -3.37 16.90 -17.46
CA ALA A 134 -3.40 18.26 -16.91
C ALA A 134 -3.74 19.33 -17.97
N SER A 135 -3.58 19.02 -19.26
CA SER A 135 -3.85 19.98 -20.33
C SER A 135 -5.34 20.29 -20.47
N ALA A 136 -5.66 21.54 -20.80
CA ALA A 136 -7.02 21.92 -21.18
C ALA A 136 -7.53 21.05 -22.33
N LEU A 137 -8.83 20.73 -22.32
CA LEU A 137 -9.47 19.92 -23.35
C LEU A 137 -10.36 20.79 -24.24
N LEU A 138 -10.29 20.56 -25.55
CA LEU A 138 -11.09 21.25 -26.56
C LEU A 138 -12.13 20.28 -27.14
N PHE A 139 -13.40 20.66 -27.06
CA PHE A 139 -14.53 19.95 -27.66
C PHE A 139 -15.09 20.80 -28.80
N THR A 140 -15.42 20.18 -29.93
CA THR A 140 -16.00 20.89 -31.08
C THR A 140 -17.39 20.35 -31.42
N ALA A 141 -18.39 21.23 -31.36
CA ALA A 141 -19.78 20.86 -31.59
C ALA A 141 -20.57 21.95 -32.33
N SER A 142 -21.70 21.56 -32.91
CA SER A 142 -22.66 22.46 -33.56
C SER A 142 -23.89 22.69 -32.68
N LEU A 143 -24.68 23.73 -32.98
CA LEU A 143 -25.97 23.94 -32.32
C LEU A 143 -26.87 22.72 -32.46
N GLY A 144 -27.55 22.33 -31.38
CA GLY A 144 -28.40 21.15 -31.33
C GLY A 144 -27.68 19.81 -31.21
N GLU A 145 -26.33 19.77 -31.27
CA GLU A 145 -25.57 18.56 -30.94
C GLU A 145 -25.45 18.39 -29.42
N ASP A 146 -25.03 17.19 -29.00
CA ASP A 146 -24.74 16.87 -27.60
C ASP A 146 -23.23 16.78 -27.37
N VAL A 147 -22.77 17.17 -26.19
CA VAL A 147 -21.37 17.05 -25.76
C VAL A 147 -21.29 16.40 -24.38
N LEU A 148 -20.42 15.42 -24.25
CA LEU A 148 -20.03 14.80 -22.99
C LEU A 148 -18.60 15.18 -22.64
N MET A 149 -18.42 15.81 -21.49
CA MET A 149 -17.13 16.23 -20.95
C MET A 149 -16.77 15.36 -19.76
N ASP A 150 -15.69 14.59 -19.86
CA ASP A 150 -15.19 13.74 -18.77
C ASP A 150 -14.05 14.40 -18.00
N CYS A 151 -14.09 14.31 -16.67
CA CYS A 151 -13.07 14.84 -15.79
C CYS A 151 -12.66 13.84 -14.69
N PRO A 152 -12.03 12.71 -15.06
CA PRO A 152 -11.54 11.76 -14.09
C PRO A 152 -10.35 12.33 -13.31
N ALA A 153 -10.45 12.31 -11.99
CA ALA A 153 -9.37 12.64 -11.07
C ALA A 153 -9.07 11.45 -10.16
N ILE A 154 -7.80 11.21 -9.88
CA ILE A 154 -7.34 10.26 -8.86
C ILE A 154 -7.08 10.99 -7.55
N GLY A 155 -7.22 10.30 -6.43
CA GLY A 155 -6.96 10.82 -5.10
C GLY A 155 -7.30 9.77 -4.04
N ASN A 156 -6.76 9.92 -2.84
CA ASN A 156 -7.17 9.11 -1.70
C ASN A 156 -7.36 9.99 -0.44
N PRO A 157 -8.59 10.07 0.12
CA PRO A 157 -9.83 9.41 -0.33
C PRO A 157 -10.28 9.80 -1.76
N THR A 158 -11.20 9.03 -2.33
CA THR A 158 -11.70 9.27 -3.71
C THR A 158 -12.17 10.72 -3.89
N PRO A 159 -11.68 11.44 -4.91
CA PRO A 159 -12.07 12.84 -5.13
C PRO A 159 -13.55 12.98 -5.46
N HIS A 160 -14.17 14.06 -5.00
CA HIS A 160 -15.43 14.52 -5.57
C HIS A 160 -15.18 15.60 -6.62
N ILE A 161 -16.04 15.65 -7.63
CA ILE A 161 -15.94 16.57 -8.76
C ILE A 161 -17.04 17.61 -8.65
N GLU A 162 -16.72 18.88 -8.94
CA GLU A 162 -17.72 19.92 -9.21
C GLU A 162 -17.46 20.57 -10.55
N TRP A 163 -18.51 20.73 -11.34
CA TRP A 163 -18.48 21.46 -12.61
C TRP A 163 -19.07 22.85 -12.45
N ARG A 164 -18.39 23.84 -13.00
CA ARG A 164 -18.87 25.22 -13.08
C ARG A 164 -18.54 25.79 -14.45
N ARG A 165 -19.29 26.82 -14.84
CA ARG A 165 -18.87 27.67 -15.95
C ARG A 165 -17.82 28.66 -15.46
N GLU A 166 -16.89 29.03 -16.32
CA GLU A 166 -15.93 30.09 -16.01
C GLU A 166 -16.65 31.40 -15.64
N GLY A 167 -16.25 32.01 -14.51
CA GLY A 167 -16.91 33.19 -13.95
C GLY A 167 -18.25 32.93 -13.24
N GLY A 168 -18.83 31.73 -13.38
CA GLY A 168 -20.08 31.33 -12.73
C GLY A 168 -19.88 30.81 -11.30
N ARG A 169 -20.86 31.08 -10.43
CA ARG A 169 -20.89 30.53 -9.06
C ARG A 169 -21.71 29.25 -8.93
N GLU A 170 -22.56 28.98 -9.92
CA GLU A 170 -23.48 27.85 -9.92
C GLU A 170 -22.74 26.53 -10.22
N VAL A 171 -23.07 25.49 -9.46
CA VAL A 171 -22.59 24.13 -9.69
C VAL A 171 -23.50 23.45 -10.69
N LEU A 172 -22.97 23.14 -11.87
CA LEU A 172 -23.69 22.52 -12.97
C LEU A 172 -23.89 21.01 -12.77
N SER A 173 -22.89 20.34 -12.17
CA SER A 173 -22.91 18.90 -11.91
C SER A 173 -21.89 18.54 -10.85
N ARG A 174 -22.13 17.43 -10.15
CA ARG A 174 -21.18 16.79 -9.22
C ARG A 174 -20.71 15.40 -9.67
N SER A 175 -21.05 15.03 -10.90
CA SER A 175 -20.64 13.77 -11.51
C SER A 175 -19.26 13.89 -12.15
N VAL A 176 -18.58 12.77 -12.37
CA VAL A 176 -17.30 12.72 -13.09
C VAL A 176 -17.41 13.29 -14.50
N SER A 177 -18.61 13.21 -15.08
CA SER A 177 -18.91 13.71 -16.42
C SER A 177 -20.00 14.79 -16.38
N LEU A 178 -19.89 15.76 -17.29
CA LEU A 178 -20.92 16.77 -17.55
C LEU A 178 -21.46 16.57 -18.97
N LYS A 179 -22.76 16.31 -19.09
CA LYS A 179 -23.47 16.22 -20.37
C LYS A 179 -24.19 17.53 -20.66
N ARG A 180 -24.00 18.08 -21.85
CA ARG A 180 -24.79 19.18 -22.41
C ARG A 180 -25.50 18.64 -23.64
N GLU A 181 -26.83 18.63 -23.60
CA GLU A 181 -27.67 18.17 -24.71
C GLU A 181 -28.27 19.36 -25.45
N ASN A 182 -28.54 19.19 -26.75
CA ASN A 182 -29.19 20.19 -27.59
C ASN A 182 -28.54 21.59 -27.42
N LEU A 183 -27.24 21.67 -27.71
CA LEU A 183 -26.42 22.85 -27.43
C LEU A 183 -27.02 24.15 -27.98
N LYS A 184 -27.05 25.17 -27.13
CA LYS A 184 -27.43 26.55 -27.47
C LYS A 184 -26.21 27.46 -27.59
N GLU A 185 -26.40 28.68 -28.10
CA GLU A 185 -25.31 29.66 -28.23
C GLU A 185 -24.66 29.96 -26.86
N GLU A 186 -25.48 29.98 -25.81
CA GLU A 186 -25.02 30.15 -24.44
C GLU A 186 -24.22 28.96 -23.90
N ASP A 187 -24.20 27.79 -24.54
CA ASP A 187 -23.46 26.63 -24.03
C ASP A 187 -21.99 26.58 -24.47
N PHE A 188 -21.62 27.37 -25.50
CA PHE A 188 -20.24 27.50 -25.92
C PHE A 188 -19.43 28.33 -24.90
N GLY A 189 -18.17 27.96 -24.72
CA GLY A 189 -17.27 28.62 -23.78
C GLY A 189 -16.54 27.67 -22.85
N THR A 190 -15.98 28.25 -21.78
CA THR A 190 -15.13 27.55 -20.82
C THR A 190 -15.93 26.99 -19.65
N TYR A 191 -15.67 25.71 -19.38
CA TYR A 191 -16.12 24.97 -18.21
C TYR A 191 -14.91 24.63 -17.34
N ILE A 192 -15.11 24.66 -16.04
CA ILE A 192 -14.09 24.33 -15.05
C ILE A 192 -14.60 23.13 -14.26
N CYS A 193 -13.84 22.05 -14.33
CA CYS A 193 -13.98 20.93 -13.43
C CYS A 193 -13.00 21.10 -12.27
N THR A 194 -13.49 21.03 -11.04
CA THR A 194 -12.66 21.08 -9.83
C THR A 194 -12.78 19.78 -9.07
N ALA A 195 -11.64 19.16 -8.76
CA ALA A 195 -11.53 17.94 -7.99
C ALA A 195 -11.07 18.23 -6.56
N PHE A 196 -11.72 17.59 -5.59
CA PHE A 196 -11.52 17.85 -4.17
C PHE A 196 -11.27 16.55 -3.41
N VAL A 197 -10.22 16.54 -2.58
CA VAL A 197 -9.96 15.49 -1.58
C VAL A 197 -9.86 16.18 -0.20
N PRO A 198 -10.51 15.66 0.85
CA PRO A 198 -10.41 16.22 2.20
C PRO A 198 -8.95 16.38 2.63
N GLU A 199 -8.63 17.47 3.33
CA GLU A 199 -7.28 17.77 3.83
C GLU A 199 -6.25 18.17 2.75
N PHE A 200 -6.65 18.24 1.46
CA PHE A 200 -5.79 18.66 0.35
C PHE A 200 -6.35 19.88 -0.41
N PRO A 201 -5.48 20.72 -0.99
CA PRO A 201 -5.91 21.77 -1.91
C PRO A 201 -6.65 21.18 -3.12
N PRO A 202 -7.75 21.80 -3.57
CA PRO A 202 -8.43 21.36 -4.78
C PRO A 202 -7.58 21.66 -6.03
N VAL A 203 -7.75 20.83 -7.06
CA VAL A 203 -7.17 21.09 -8.38
C VAL A 203 -8.27 21.30 -9.40
N SER A 204 -8.03 22.18 -10.37
CA SER A 204 -9.00 22.54 -11.41
C SER A 204 -8.45 22.29 -12.80
N LYS A 205 -9.34 21.91 -13.71
CA LYS A 205 -9.05 21.69 -15.13
C LYS A 205 -10.05 22.45 -15.99
N GLN A 206 -9.55 23.21 -16.96
CA GLN A 206 -10.38 23.92 -17.94
C GLN A 206 -10.72 23.03 -19.13
N MET A 207 -11.95 23.16 -19.60
CA MET A 207 -12.48 22.46 -20.77
C MET A 207 -13.28 23.47 -21.59
N TYR A 208 -13.07 23.48 -22.90
CA TYR A 208 -13.65 24.49 -23.78
C TYR A 208 -14.53 23.83 -24.84
N ILE A 209 -15.78 24.26 -24.93
CA ILE A 209 -16.68 23.88 -26.03
C ILE A 209 -16.61 24.97 -27.09
N ALA A 210 -15.99 24.65 -28.22
CA ALA A 210 -15.88 25.49 -29.39
C ALA A 210 -16.94 25.13 -30.43
N ARG A 211 -17.38 26.14 -31.18
CA ARG A 211 -18.24 25.92 -32.34
C ARG A 211 -17.45 25.24 -33.45
N ARG A 212 -18.00 24.17 -34.02
CA ARG A 212 -17.42 23.51 -35.19
C ARG A 212 -17.53 24.47 -36.39
N SER A 213 -16.40 25.06 -36.79
CA SER A 213 -16.36 25.89 -38.00
C SER A 213 -16.56 25.01 -39.24
N LYS A 214 -17.53 25.34 -40.08
CA LYS A 214 -17.50 24.94 -41.48
C LYS A 214 -16.57 25.93 -42.20
N PHE A 215 -15.28 25.63 -42.25
CA PHE A 215 -14.48 26.23 -43.32
C PHE A 215 -15.01 25.65 -44.62
N ALA A 216 -15.75 26.48 -45.36
CA ALA A 216 -15.96 26.26 -46.78
C ALA A 216 -14.56 26.11 -47.40
N LEU A 217 -14.34 24.98 -48.07
CA LEU A 217 -13.34 24.92 -49.14
C LEU A 217 -13.72 26.03 -50.11
N PHE A 218 -13.05 27.18 -50.00
CA PHE A 218 -13.03 28.12 -51.10
C PHE A 218 -12.18 27.45 -52.18
N ALA A 219 -12.88 27.10 -53.27
CA ALA A 219 -12.36 26.49 -54.48
C ALA A 219 -11.27 27.36 -55.13
#